data_AF-A0A2E4S9T6-F1
#
_entry.id   AF-A0A2E4S9T6-F1
#
_cell.length_a   1.000
_cell.length_b   1.000
_cell.length_c   1.000
_cell.angle_alpha   90.00
_cell.angle_beta   90.00
_cell.angle_gamma   90.00
#
_symmetry.space_group_name_H-M   'P 1'
#
loop_
_entity.id
_entity.type
_entity.pdbx_description
1 polymer ?
#
loop_
_entity_poly.entity_id
_entity_poly.type
_entity_poly.pdbx_seq_one_letter_code
_entity_poly.pdbx_strand_id
1 'polypeptide(L)'
;MIKATENYLAGVKKKKIQELDINDPAYDEKLNEILSIRTRGEKIMVKDAKLRTFITQDDSRDEMVAHVYDITYGSLNRGEDNLVVIDDSIVRGTTLKKSVIRILDRLGPKKIVVVSSAPQIRYPDCYGIDMAKLGDFIAFQAAVGLLEDNGKISLIDEVYQLCKSAEEKGSLKDENFVKKIYEPFTDEEISKKIAQLLTHDQINADVDIIFQTVENLHKACPGHTGDWYFTGNYPTPGGNKVVNKSFINYVEGINKRAY
;
A
#
# COMPACT_ATOMS: atom_id res chain seq x y z
N MET A 1 9.33 9.43 11.71
CA MET A 1 7.89 9.49 12.03
C MET A 1 7.62 9.98 13.45
N ILE A 2 8.02 9.27 14.51
CA ILE A 2 7.70 9.64 15.92
C ILE A 2 7.98 11.10 16.25
N LYS A 3 9.18 11.62 15.89
CA LYS A 3 9.51 13.04 16.10
C LYS A 3 8.54 14.01 15.43
N ALA A 4 8.08 13.70 14.21
CA ALA A 4 7.11 14.54 13.50
C ALA A 4 5.73 14.47 14.17
N THR A 5 5.31 13.29 14.63
CA THR A 5 4.07 13.12 15.40
C THR A 5 4.11 13.89 16.71
N GLU A 6 5.22 13.81 17.46
CA GLU A 6 5.40 14.59 18.70
C GLU A 6 5.37 16.11 18.45
N ASN A 7 6.02 16.58 17.37
CA ASN A 7 5.96 17.99 16.99
C ASN A 7 4.51 18.43 16.65
N TYR A 8 3.76 17.60 15.95
CA TYR A 8 2.35 17.87 15.66
C TYR A 8 1.51 17.89 16.96
N LEU A 9 1.72 16.91 17.85
CA LEU A 9 1.05 16.84 19.15
C LEU A 9 1.38 18.04 20.04
N ALA A 10 2.58 18.60 19.97
CA ALA A 10 2.91 19.83 20.69
C ALA A 10 2.00 21.00 20.25
N GLY A 11 1.70 21.10 18.94
CA GLY A 11 0.74 22.06 18.41
C GLY A 11 -0.68 21.81 18.91
N VAL A 12 -1.12 20.55 18.92
CA VAL A 12 -2.44 20.14 19.46
C VAL A 12 -2.56 20.49 20.94
N LYS A 13 -1.55 20.15 21.75
CA LYS A 13 -1.49 20.49 23.17
C LYS A 13 -1.61 21.99 23.39
N LYS A 14 -0.81 22.77 22.65
CA LYS A 14 -0.85 24.24 22.74
C LYS A 14 -2.26 24.77 22.48
N LYS A 15 -2.91 24.30 21.41
CA LYS A 15 -4.28 24.73 21.06
C LYS A 15 -5.28 24.36 22.17
N LYS A 16 -5.25 23.12 22.66
CA LYS A 16 -6.14 22.68 23.74
C LYS A 16 -5.93 23.47 25.03
N ILE A 17 -4.69 23.79 25.39
CA ILE A 17 -4.37 24.60 26.57
C ILE A 17 -4.92 26.02 26.42
N GLN A 18 -4.84 26.61 25.22
CA GLN A 18 -5.39 27.94 24.96
C GLN A 18 -6.93 28.00 25.06
N GLU A 19 -7.61 26.87 24.87
CA GLU A 19 -9.07 26.75 24.96
C GLU A 19 -9.56 26.44 26.39
N LEU A 20 -8.66 26.20 27.35
CA LEU A 20 -9.03 25.96 28.74
C LEU A 20 -9.42 27.25 29.46
N ASP A 21 -10.50 27.19 30.25
CA ASP A 21 -10.86 28.23 31.21
C ASP A 21 -10.12 27.99 32.53
N ILE A 22 -9.29 28.96 32.92
CA ILE A 22 -8.51 28.91 34.17
C ILE A 22 -9.39 28.91 35.43
N ASN A 23 -10.65 29.35 35.32
CA ASN A 23 -11.59 29.37 36.45
C ASN A 23 -12.40 28.08 36.57
N ASP A 24 -12.20 27.12 35.68
CA ASP A 24 -12.86 25.82 35.75
C ASP A 24 -12.35 25.05 36.99
N PRO A 25 -13.23 24.58 37.90
CA PRO A 25 -12.83 23.78 39.05
C PRO A 25 -12.05 22.51 38.70
N ALA A 26 -12.19 21.99 37.47
CA ALA A 26 -11.47 20.84 36.94
C ALA A 26 -10.26 21.23 36.07
N TYR A 27 -9.77 22.48 36.14
CA TYR A 27 -8.68 22.99 35.32
C TYR A 27 -7.42 22.11 35.39
N ASP A 28 -6.95 21.79 36.60
CA ASP A 28 -5.73 21.00 36.79
C ASP A 28 -5.87 19.57 36.26
N GLU A 29 -7.04 18.96 36.40
CA GLU A 29 -7.33 17.63 35.86
C GLU A 29 -7.29 17.64 34.33
N LYS A 30 -7.99 18.59 33.70
CA LYS A 30 -8.02 18.77 32.24
C LYS A 30 -6.65 19.11 31.68
N LEU A 31 -5.88 19.95 32.37
CA LEU A 31 -4.51 20.30 31.97
C LEU A 31 -3.61 19.05 31.99
N ASN A 32 -3.69 18.24 33.04
CA ASN A 32 -2.92 16.99 33.12
C ASN A 32 -3.31 16.00 32.01
N GLU A 33 -4.61 15.89 31.69
CA GLU A 33 -5.07 15.07 30.56
C GLU A 33 -4.43 15.52 29.23
N ILE A 34 -4.40 16.83 28.95
CA ILE A 34 -3.76 17.36 27.74
C ILE A 34 -2.25 17.09 27.72
N LEU A 35 -1.57 17.30 28.85
CA LEU A 35 -0.13 17.07 28.96
C LEU A 35 0.23 15.58 28.76
N SER A 36 -0.65 14.67 29.16
CA SER A 36 -0.48 13.22 29.02
C SER A 36 -0.55 12.70 27.57
N ILE A 37 -1.13 13.48 26.65
CA ILE A 37 -1.24 13.11 25.23
C ILE A 37 0.17 12.83 24.67
N ARG A 38 0.42 11.62 24.19
CA ARG A 38 1.73 11.25 23.62
C ARG A 38 1.57 10.20 22.54
N THR A 39 2.53 10.14 21.63
CA THR A 39 2.59 9.05 20.65
C THR A 39 3.00 7.77 21.38
N ARG A 40 2.21 6.71 21.21
CA ARG A 40 2.62 5.35 21.62
C ARG A 40 3.36 4.71 20.45
N GLY A 41 4.64 4.41 20.66
CA GLY A 41 5.46 3.67 19.72
C GLY A 41 5.91 2.38 20.38
N GLU A 42 5.38 1.25 19.91
CA GLU A 42 5.69 -0.07 20.43
C GLU A 42 6.02 -1.03 19.30
N LYS A 43 6.80 -2.08 19.61
CA LYS A 43 7.02 -3.19 18.68
C LYS A 43 5.85 -4.17 18.81
N ILE A 44 4.79 -3.89 18.06
CA ILE A 44 3.52 -4.62 18.16
C ILE A 44 3.60 -5.99 17.48
N MET A 45 4.33 -6.07 16.37
CA MET A 45 4.51 -7.30 15.60
C MET A 45 6.00 -7.61 15.44
N VAL A 46 6.38 -8.86 15.71
CA VAL A 46 7.75 -9.36 15.54
C VAL A 46 7.75 -10.49 14.51
N LYS A 47 8.61 -10.37 13.51
CA LYS A 47 8.84 -11.42 12.53
C LYS A 47 10.01 -12.31 12.98
N ASP A 48 9.80 -13.61 13.10
CA ASP A 48 10.91 -14.56 13.27
C ASP A 48 11.65 -14.73 11.93
N ALA A 49 12.84 -14.16 11.85
CA ALA A 49 13.67 -14.15 10.65
C ALA A 49 14.28 -15.53 10.30
N LYS A 50 14.25 -16.51 11.22
CA LYS A 50 14.88 -17.82 11.02
C LYS A 50 13.96 -18.84 10.34
N LEU A 51 12.64 -18.62 10.39
CA LEU A 51 11.67 -19.48 9.74
C LEU A 51 11.56 -19.12 8.24
N ARG A 52 12.26 -19.87 7.39
CA ARG A 52 11.95 -19.90 5.95
C ARG A 52 10.73 -20.80 5.76
N THR A 53 9.66 -20.27 5.18
CA THR A 53 8.52 -21.10 4.74
C THR A 53 8.99 -22.00 3.59
N PHE A 54 9.21 -23.29 3.85
CA PHE A 54 9.56 -24.27 2.82
C PHE A 54 8.34 -24.58 1.93
N ILE A 55 8.59 -24.98 0.69
CA ILE A 55 7.57 -25.32 -0.31
C ILE A 55 6.70 -26.45 0.25
N THR A 56 5.43 -26.15 0.52
CA THR A 56 4.37 -27.07 0.98
C THR A 56 3.08 -26.73 0.25
N GLN A 57 2.09 -27.63 0.23
CA GLN A 57 0.79 -27.41 -0.42
C GLN A 57 0.11 -26.13 0.10
N ASP A 58 -0.62 -25.42 -0.76
CA ASP A 58 -1.09 -24.03 -0.53
C ASP A 58 -1.83 -23.82 0.80
N ASP A 59 -2.57 -24.82 1.29
CA ASP A 59 -3.34 -24.74 2.54
C ASP A 59 -2.44 -24.75 3.79
N SER A 60 -1.32 -25.48 3.76
CA SER A 60 -0.33 -25.58 4.85
C SER A 60 0.62 -24.37 4.93
N ARG A 61 0.63 -23.50 3.91
CA ARG A 61 1.49 -22.31 3.87
C ARG A 61 0.90 -21.17 4.72
N ASP A 62 -0.42 -21.03 4.72
CA ASP A 62 -1.11 -19.96 5.47
C ASP A 62 -0.98 -20.17 6.99
N GLU A 63 -0.94 -21.43 7.47
CA GLU A 63 -0.61 -21.76 8.87
C GLU A 63 0.85 -21.45 9.23
N MET A 64 1.80 -21.79 8.34
CA MET A 64 3.22 -21.49 8.58
C MET A 64 3.50 -19.99 8.69
N VAL A 65 2.88 -19.15 7.85
CA VAL A 65 3.08 -17.69 7.94
C VAL A 65 2.51 -17.13 9.25
N ALA A 66 1.42 -17.70 9.77
CA ALA A 66 0.87 -17.30 11.08
C ALA A 66 1.85 -17.56 12.24
N HIS A 67 2.74 -18.55 12.12
CA HIS A 67 3.79 -18.84 13.11
C HIS A 67 5.06 -17.99 12.95
N VAL A 68 5.21 -17.27 11.84
CA VAL A 68 6.35 -16.37 11.60
C VAL A 68 6.16 -15.03 12.32
N TYR A 69 4.91 -14.65 12.62
CA TYR A 69 4.59 -13.36 13.21
C TYR A 69 4.01 -13.53 14.61
N ASP A 70 4.66 -12.92 15.59
CA ASP A 70 4.19 -12.83 16.97
C ASP A 70 3.65 -11.43 17.25
N ILE A 71 2.62 -11.34 18.09
CA ILE A 71 1.96 -10.08 18.49
C ILE A 71 2.00 -9.90 20.00
N THR A 72 2.31 -8.69 20.42
CA THR A 72 2.31 -8.35 21.85
C THR A 72 0.89 -8.10 22.33
N TYR A 73 0.27 -9.08 23.00
CA TYR A 73 -1.05 -8.91 23.61
C TYR A 73 -1.05 -7.83 24.71
N GLY A 74 -2.16 -7.10 24.83
CA GLY A 74 -2.31 -6.01 25.79
C GLY A 74 -1.60 -4.71 25.39
N SER A 75 -0.99 -4.64 24.21
CA SER A 75 -0.38 -3.42 23.65
C SER A 75 -1.39 -2.35 23.24
N LEU A 76 -2.67 -2.71 23.10
CA LEU A 76 -3.75 -1.77 22.76
C LEU A 76 -5.05 -2.08 23.48
N ASN A 77 -5.86 -1.04 23.68
CA ASN A 77 -7.22 -1.11 24.19
C ASN A 77 -8.19 -1.52 23.07
N ARG A 78 -8.85 -2.66 23.26
CA ARG A 78 -9.73 -3.26 22.24
C ARG A 78 -10.92 -2.35 21.94
N GLY A 79 -11.21 -2.13 20.66
CA GLY A 79 -12.32 -1.30 20.19
C GLY A 79 -12.14 0.22 20.34
N GLU A 80 -11.07 0.65 21.00
CA GLU A 80 -10.77 2.07 21.24
C GLU A 80 -9.60 2.54 20.39
N ASP A 81 -8.51 1.77 20.40
CA ASP A 81 -7.25 2.18 19.83
C ASP A 81 -7.18 1.96 18.32
N ASN A 82 -6.61 2.95 17.63
CA ASN A 82 -6.23 2.82 16.23
C ASN A 82 -4.78 2.34 16.15
N LEU A 83 -4.54 1.36 15.30
CA LEU A 83 -3.22 0.80 15.04
C LEU A 83 -2.65 1.38 13.75
N VAL A 84 -1.43 1.91 13.80
CA VAL A 84 -0.68 2.35 12.61
C VAL A 84 0.54 1.44 12.46
N VAL A 85 0.64 0.74 11.34
CA VAL A 85 1.79 -0.12 11.01
C VAL A 85 2.50 0.42 9.78
N ILE A 86 3.83 0.31 9.79
CA ILE A 86 4.66 0.74 8.66
C ILE A 86 5.25 -0.50 8.01
N ASP A 87 5.12 -0.60 6.70
CA ASP A 87 5.79 -1.61 5.88
C ASP A 87 6.67 -0.94 4.83
N ASP A 88 7.63 -1.69 4.28
CA ASP A 88 8.54 -1.14 3.28
C ASP A 88 7.81 -0.76 1.99
N SER A 89 7.00 -1.69 1.48
CA SER A 89 6.34 -1.63 0.18
C SER A 89 5.18 -2.61 0.10
N ILE A 90 4.25 -2.38 -0.83
CA ILE A 90 3.14 -3.28 -1.11
C ILE A 90 3.13 -3.62 -2.60
N VAL A 91 3.51 -4.86 -2.94
CA VAL A 91 3.55 -5.35 -4.33
C VAL A 91 2.26 -6.10 -4.69
N ARG A 92 2.12 -7.33 -4.19
CA ARG A 92 0.99 -8.23 -4.50
C ARG A 92 -0.14 -8.16 -3.49
N GLY A 93 0.12 -7.60 -2.31
CA GLY A 93 -0.84 -7.52 -1.21
C GLY A 93 -1.19 -8.85 -0.52
N THR A 94 -0.78 -10.00 -1.06
CA THR A 94 -1.13 -11.32 -0.50
C THR A 94 -0.68 -11.52 0.95
N THR A 95 0.55 -11.11 1.30
CA THR A 95 1.07 -11.17 2.68
C THR A 95 0.25 -10.30 3.63
N LEU A 96 -0.14 -9.11 3.19
CA LEU A 96 -0.98 -8.21 3.99
C LEU A 96 -2.38 -8.79 4.21
N LYS A 97 -3.03 -9.23 3.13
CA LYS A 97 -4.38 -9.81 3.14
C LYS A 97 -4.46 -11.07 4.00
N LYS A 98 -3.57 -12.04 3.75
CA LYS A 98 -3.66 -13.37 4.37
C LYS A 98 -3.15 -13.41 5.80
N SER A 99 -2.16 -12.58 6.13
CA SER A 99 -1.40 -12.73 7.36
C SER A 99 -1.41 -11.49 8.22
N VAL A 100 -0.84 -10.38 7.74
CA VAL A 100 -0.58 -9.22 8.60
C VAL A 100 -1.87 -8.59 9.12
N ILE A 101 -2.81 -8.22 8.24
CA ILE A 101 -4.06 -7.56 8.65
C ILE A 101 -4.85 -8.49 9.58
N ARG A 102 -4.98 -9.77 9.21
CA ARG A 102 -5.67 -10.79 10.02
C ARG A 102 -5.04 -10.99 11.40
N ILE A 103 -3.72 -10.97 11.50
CA ILE A 103 -3.01 -11.14 12.78
C ILE A 103 -3.21 -9.89 13.65
N LEU A 104 -3.10 -8.70 13.06
CA LEU A 104 -3.31 -7.44 13.77
C LEU A 104 -4.77 -7.26 14.23
N ASP A 105 -5.75 -7.70 13.43
CA ASP A 105 -7.18 -7.65 13.79
C ASP A 105 -7.48 -8.46 15.07
N ARG A 106 -6.72 -9.51 15.37
CA ARG A 106 -6.87 -10.29 16.63
C ARG A 106 -6.62 -9.45 17.88
N LEU A 107 -5.80 -8.41 17.79
CA LEU A 107 -5.60 -7.46 18.89
C LEU A 107 -6.86 -6.63 19.17
N GLY A 108 -7.81 -6.60 18.25
CA GLY A 108 -9.07 -5.87 18.34
C GLY A 108 -8.93 -4.35 18.22
N PRO A 109 -8.10 -3.79 17.32
CA PRO A 109 -8.06 -2.35 17.12
C PRO A 109 -9.39 -1.85 16.55
N LYS A 110 -9.71 -0.57 16.78
CA LYS A 110 -10.83 0.10 16.11
C LYS A 110 -10.57 0.25 14.60
N LYS A 111 -9.32 0.57 14.25
CA LYS A 111 -8.87 0.80 12.87
C LYS A 111 -7.42 0.35 12.71
N ILE A 112 -7.08 -0.22 11.56
CA ILE A 112 -5.73 -0.55 11.14
C ILE A 112 -5.36 0.37 9.97
N VAL A 113 -4.29 1.14 10.11
CA VAL A 113 -3.71 1.97 9.06
C VAL A 113 -2.36 1.40 8.67
N VAL A 114 -2.26 0.88 7.44
CA VAL A 114 -1.00 0.39 6.87
C VAL A 114 -0.33 1.53 6.11
N VAL A 115 0.89 1.88 6.47
CA VAL A 115 1.68 2.94 5.84
C VAL A 115 2.82 2.29 5.07
N SER A 116 2.76 2.34 3.75
CA SER A 116 3.85 1.94 2.86
C SER A 116 4.89 3.06 2.77
N SER A 117 6.14 2.74 3.07
CA SER A 117 7.25 3.69 2.91
C SER A 117 7.62 3.94 1.43
N ALA A 118 7.15 3.08 0.52
CA ALA A 118 7.24 3.26 -0.92
C ALA A 118 5.92 3.77 -1.52
N PRO A 119 5.98 4.45 -2.69
CA PRO A 119 4.80 4.69 -3.53
C PRO A 119 4.15 3.40 -4.04
N GLN A 120 2.97 3.55 -4.63
CA GLN A 120 2.25 2.44 -5.23
C GLN A 120 3.06 1.85 -6.39
N ILE A 121 3.35 0.55 -6.31
CA ILE A 121 4.03 -0.19 -7.37
C ILE A 121 3.01 -0.52 -8.46
N ARG A 122 3.09 0.22 -9.57
CA ARG A 122 2.09 0.24 -10.64
C ARG A 122 2.54 -0.46 -11.92
N TYR A 123 3.84 -0.57 -12.16
CA TYR A 123 4.38 -1.07 -13.43
C TYR A 123 5.52 -2.08 -13.21
N PRO A 124 5.71 -3.03 -14.15
CA PRO A 124 6.68 -4.10 -13.97
C PRO A 124 8.11 -3.60 -14.08
N ASP A 125 9.03 -4.27 -13.38
CA ASP A 125 10.45 -4.03 -13.53
C ASP A 125 11.06 -4.93 -14.63
N CYS A 126 11.99 -4.36 -15.39
CA CYS A 126 12.76 -5.07 -16.42
C CYS A 126 14.28 -4.87 -16.26
N TYR A 127 14.74 -4.34 -15.12
CA TYR A 127 16.15 -3.99 -14.90
C TYR A 127 16.81 -4.80 -13.78
N GLY A 128 16.15 -5.87 -13.32
CA GLY A 128 16.76 -6.89 -12.45
C GLY A 128 15.95 -7.24 -11.21
N ILE A 129 14.80 -6.60 -10.99
CA ILE A 129 13.91 -6.88 -9.87
C ILE A 129 12.78 -7.81 -10.34
N ASP A 130 12.45 -8.84 -9.57
CA ASP A 130 11.43 -9.84 -9.93
C ASP A 130 9.99 -9.31 -9.75
N MET A 131 9.60 -8.39 -10.63
CA MET A 131 8.28 -7.76 -10.70
C MET A 131 7.80 -7.71 -12.15
N ALA A 132 7.62 -8.87 -12.79
CA ALA A 132 7.41 -8.92 -14.24
C ALA A 132 5.94 -8.92 -14.71
N LYS A 133 5.00 -9.33 -13.85
CA LYS A 133 3.60 -9.60 -14.23
C LYS A 133 2.70 -8.50 -13.67
N LEU A 134 2.14 -7.70 -14.56
CA LEU A 134 1.30 -6.55 -14.18
C LEU A 134 0.06 -6.97 -13.38
N GLY A 135 -0.58 -8.08 -13.77
CA GLY A 135 -1.76 -8.63 -13.09
C GLY A 135 -1.52 -9.07 -11.64
N ASP A 136 -0.26 -9.24 -11.23
CA ASP A 136 0.09 -9.61 -9.86
C ASP A 136 0.10 -8.40 -8.90
N PHE A 137 0.07 -7.17 -9.41
CA PHE A 137 0.19 -5.97 -8.58
C PHE A 137 -1.16 -5.55 -8.02
N ILE A 138 -1.22 -5.34 -6.71
CA ILE A 138 -2.47 -4.95 -6.06
C ILE A 138 -2.94 -3.56 -6.51
N ALA A 139 -2.00 -2.65 -6.83
CA ALA A 139 -2.35 -1.33 -7.36
C ALA A 139 -2.98 -1.40 -8.75
N PHE A 140 -2.51 -2.33 -9.59
CA PHE A 140 -3.11 -2.57 -10.91
C PHE A 140 -4.49 -3.21 -10.78
N GLN A 141 -4.63 -4.23 -9.93
CA GLN A 141 -5.93 -4.85 -9.64
C GLN A 141 -6.94 -3.83 -9.07
N ALA A 142 -6.49 -2.92 -8.22
CA ALA A 142 -7.31 -1.83 -7.70
C ALA A 142 -7.74 -0.86 -8.80
N ALA A 143 -6.84 -0.45 -9.71
CA ALA A 143 -7.20 0.41 -10.83
C ALA A 143 -8.21 -0.26 -11.76
N VAL A 144 -8.03 -1.55 -12.09
CA VAL A 144 -8.99 -2.33 -12.87
C VAL A 144 -10.35 -2.40 -12.17
N GLY A 145 -10.37 -2.73 -10.87
CA GLY A 145 -11.61 -2.79 -10.10
C GLY A 145 -12.31 -1.42 -9.99
N LEU A 146 -11.57 -0.32 -9.96
CA LEU A 146 -12.16 1.03 -10.04
C LEU A 146 -12.76 1.32 -11.43
N LEU A 147 -12.14 0.87 -12.52
CA LEU A 147 -12.72 0.99 -13.86
C LEU A 147 -14.04 0.22 -13.95
N GLU A 148 -14.10 -0.97 -13.36
CA GLU A 148 -15.33 -1.77 -13.25
C GLU A 148 -16.41 -1.04 -12.45
N ASP A 149 -16.10 -0.60 -11.23
CA ASP A 149 -17.04 0.12 -10.35
C ASP A 149 -17.61 1.39 -11.01
N ASN A 150 -16.83 2.05 -11.86
CA ASN A 150 -17.20 3.31 -12.53
C ASN A 150 -17.75 3.11 -13.95
N GLY A 151 -17.95 1.87 -14.41
CA GLY A 151 -18.46 1.58 -15.75
C GLY A 151 -17.51 1.99 -16.90
N LYS A 152 -16.20 2.11 -16.62
CA LYS A 152 -15.15 2.53 -17.56
C LYS A 152 -14.33 1.34 -18.10
N ILE A 153 -14.92 0.13 -18.12
CA ILE A 153 -14.24 -1.10 -18.56
C ILE A 153 -13.74 -0.98 -20.01
N SER A 154 -14.43 -0.22 -20.87
CA SER A 154 -14.00 0.02 -22.26
C SER A 154 -12.59 0.58 -22.38
N LEU A 155 -12.10 1.30 -21.36
CA LEU A 155 -10.75 1.84 -21.35
C LEU A 155 -9.69 0.72 -21.37
N ILE A 156 -9.97 -0.43 -20.77
CA ILE A 156 -9.08 -1.60 -20.82
C ILE A 156 -8.95 -2.07 -22.27
N ASP A 157 -10.07 -2.20 -22.98
CA ASP A 157 -10.10 -2.60 -24.38
C ASP A 157 -9.42 -1.56 -25.28
N GLU A 158 -9.64 -0.27 -25.04
CA GLU A 158 -8.99 0.82 -25.78
C GLU A 158 -7.46 0.76 -25.64
N VAL A 159 -6.95 0.62 -24.41
CA VAL A 159 -5.51 0.49 -24.14
C VAL A 159 -4.97 -0.80 -24.75
N TYR A 160 -5.75 -1.89 -24.74
CA TYR A 160 -5.36 -3.15 -25.36
C TYR A 160 -5.21 -2.99 -26.89
N GLN A 161 -6.16 -2.35 -27.57
CA GLN A 161 -6.08 -2.08 -29.00
C GLN A 161 -4.88 -1.18 -29.36
N LEU A 162 -4.59 -0.17 -28.54
CA LEU A 162 -3.39 0.66 -28.71
C LEU A 162 -2.11 -0.18 -28.64
N CYS A 163 -1.99 -1.02 -27.61
CA CYS A 163 -0.88 -1.95 -27.46
C CYS A 163 -0.76 -2.92 -28.65
N LYS A 164 -1.86 -3.51 -29.13
CA LYS A 164 -1.86 -4.44 -30.27
C LYS A 164 -1.45 -3.76 -31.58
N SER A 165 -2.00 -2.58 -31.89
CA SER A 165 -1.58 -1.78 -33.06
C SER A 165 -0.10 -1.43 -32.99
N ALA A 166 0.41 -1.07 -31.81
CA ALA A 166 1.84 -0.78 -31.62
C ALA A 166 2.72 -2.03 -31.71
N GLU A 167 2.20 -3.21 -31.33
CA GLU A 167 2.88 -4.50 -31.51
C GLU A 167 3.06 -4.83 -33.00
N GLU A 168 2.01 -4.69 -33.80
CA GLU A 168 2.03 -4.94 -35.25
C GLU A 168 2.99 -4.00 -35.99
N LYS A 169 3.05 -2.73 -35.57
CA LYS A 169 3.93 -1.70 -36.14
C LYS A 169 5.37 -1.76 -35.62
N GLY A 170 5.65 -2.60 -34.61
CA GLY A 170 6.97 -2.66 -33.96
C GLY A 170 7.32 -1.43 -33.10
N SER A 171 6.31 -0.65 -32.69
CA SER A 171 6.41 0.63 -31.97
C SER A 171 6.08 0.53 -30.47
N LEU A 172 5.96 -0.69 -29.91
CA LEU A 172 5.68 -0.92 -28.47
C LEU A 172 6.66 -0.23 -27.50
N LYS A 173 7.85 0.10 -27.99
CA LYS A 173 8.92 0.72 -27.20
C LYS A 173 8.79 2.25 -27.09
N ASP A 174 7.91 2.85 -27.89
CA ASP A 174 7.89 4.30 -28.09
C ASP A 174 7.17 5.02 -26.95
N GLU A 175 6.09 4.42 -26.42
CA GLU A 175 5.28 4.99 -25.33
C GLU A 175 4.76 3.89 -24.40
N ASN A 176 4.54 4.19 -23.12
CA ASN A 176 3.84 3.33 -22.17
C ASN A 176 2.34 3.66 -22.15
N PHE A 177 1.52 2.85 -22.85
CA PHE A 177 0.07 3.07 -22.94
C PHE A 177 -0.65 2.70 -21.64
N VAL A 178 -0.05 1.86 -20.79
CA VAL A 178 -0.65 1.37 -19.54
C VAL A 178 -0.88 2.49 -18.53
N LYS A 179 -0.19 3.64 -18.66
CA LYS A 179 -0.45 4.83 -17.84
C LYS A 179 -1.92 5.26 -17.88
N LYS A 180 -2.59 5.08 -19.03
CA LYS A 180 -4.01 5.40 -19.24
C LYS A 180 -4.95 4.65 -18.31
N ILE A 181 -4.57 3.47 -17.82
CA ILE A 181 -5.37 2.71 -16.85
C ILE A 181 -5.47 3.44 -15.50
N TYR A 182 -4.44 4.21 -15.15
CA TYR A 182 -4.36 4.92 -13.87
C TYR A 182 -4.80 6.39 -13.94
N GLU A 183 -4.71 7.02 -15.12
CA GLU A 183 -5.09 8.43 -15.35
C GLU A 183 -6.47 8.85 -14.79
N PRO A 184 -7.51 8.01 -14.80
CA PRO A 184 -8.83 8.41 -14.29
C PRO A 184 -8.95 8.53 -12.77
N PHE A 185 -7.92 8.13 -12.00
CA PHE A 185 -8.02 7.97 -10.54
C PHE A 185 -6.89 8.69 -9.80
N THR A 186 -7.19 9.16 -8.59
CA THR A 186 -6.16 9.69 -7.69
C THR A 186 -5.44 8.57 -6.95
N ASP A 187 -4.26 8.89 -6.39
CA ASP A 187 -3.51 7.98 -5.55
C ASP A 187 -4.34 7.52 -4.33
N GLU A 188 -5.15 8.42 -3.75
CA GLU A 188 -6.05 8.12 -2.62
C GLU A 188 -7.18 7.17 -3.01
N GLU A 189 -7.79 7.33 -4.18
CA GLU A 189 -8.84 6.43 -4.67
C GLU A 189 -8.31 5.02 -4.87
N ILE A 190 -7.13 4.89 -5.49
CA ILE A 190 -6.46 3.60 -5.64
C ILE A 190 -6.12 3.02 -4.27
N SER A 191 -5.58 3.82 -3.34
CA SER A 191 -5.24 3.36 -1.98
C SER A 191 -6.47 2.84 -1.23
N LYS A 192 -7.61 3.51 -1.35
CA LYS A 192 -8.88 3.09 -0.76
C LYS A 192 -9.38 1.78 -1.38
N LYS A 193 -9.29 1.62 -2.71
CA LYS A 193 -9.65 0.37 -3.37
C LYS A 193 -8.70 -0.78 -2.99
N ILE A 194 -7.39 -0.53 -2.85
CA ILE A 194 -6.45 -1.52 -2.31
C ILE A 194 -6.89 -1.96 -0.90
N ALA A 195 -7.22 -1.01 -0.02
CA ALA A 195 -7.70 -1.34 1.33
C ALA A 195 -8.95 -2.24 1.29
N GLN A 196 -9.90 -1.94 0.41
CA GLN A 196 -11.09 -2.79 0.17
C GLN A 196 -10.71 -4.19 -0.32
N LEU A 197 -9.79 -4.31 -1.29
CA LEU A 197 -9.38 -5.61 -1.84
C LEU A 197 -8.60 -6.48 -0.83
N LEU A 198 -7.90 -5.85 0.10
CA LEU A 198 -7.14 -6.52 1.15
C LEU A 198 -7.97 -6.83 2.41
N THR A 199 -9.14 -6.20 2.54
CA THR A 199 -10.11 -6.50 3.59
C THR A 199 -11.06 -7.60 3.13
N HIS A 200 -11.51 -8.44 4.06
CA HIS A 200 -12.50 -9.49 3.81
C HIS A 200 -13.39 -9.67 5.04
N ASP A 201 -14.48 -10.42 4.90
CA ASP A 201 -15.57 -10.55 5.91
C ASP A 201 -15.15 -11.05 7.30
N GLN A 202 -13.90 -11.48 7.48
CA GLN A 202 -13.39 -11.95 8.77
C GLN A 202 -12.52 -10.90 9.49
N ILE A 203 -12.38 -9.70 8.92
CA ILE A 203 -11.67 -8.57 9.52
C ILE A 203 -12.71 -7.62 10.13
N ASN A 204 -12.57 -7.32 11.42
CA ASN A 204 -13.53 -6.50 12.15
C ASN A 204 -13.14 -5.02 12.16
N ALA A 205 -11.85 -4.71 12.17
CA ALA A 205 -11.34 -3.35 12.16
C ALA A 205 -11.50 -2.69 10.79
N ASP A 206 -11.74 -1.37 10.80
CA ASP A 206 -11.61 -0.57 9.58
C ASP A 206 -10.16 -0.62 9.07
N VAL A 207 -9.95 -0.80 7.77
CA VAL A 207 -8.61 -0.84 7.18
C VAL A 207 -8.41 0.32 6.23
N ASP A 208 -7.35 1.10 6.45
CA ASP A 208 -6.85 2.11 5.54
C ASP A 208 -5.41 1.81 5.13
N ILE A 209 -5.05 2.26 3.94
CA ILE A 209 -3.68 2.14 3.42
C ILE A 209 -3.23 3.50 2.91
N ILE A 210 -2.03 3.90 3.33
CA ILE A 210 -1.39 5.15 2.95
C ILE A 210 -0.07 4.80 2.27
N PHE A 211 0.17 5.36 1.10
CA PHE A 211 1.44 5.22 0.38
C PHE A 211 2.23 6.52 0.47
N GLN A 212 3.56 6.39 0.51
CA GLN A 212 4.43 7.54 0.30
C GLN A 212 4.27 8.06 -1.14
N THR A 213 4.13 9.37 -1.32
CA THR A 213 4.07 9.97 -2.67
C THR A 213 5.42 9.87 -3.38
N VAL A 214 5.43 9.78 -4.72
CA VAL A 214 6.66 9.83 -5.52
C VAL A 214 7.47 11.11 -5.24
N GLU A 215 6.81 12.25 -5.11
CA GLU A 215 7.48 13.53 -4.80
C GLU A 215 8.26 13.46 -3.47
N ASN A 216 7.63 12.99 -2.40
CA ASN A 216 8.30 12.83 -1.11
C ASN A 216 9.38 11.74 -1.13
N LEU A 217 9.25 10.70 -1.95
CA LEU A 217 10.32 9.72 -2.17
C LEU A 217 11.57 10.43 -2.75
N HIS A 218 11.41 11.27 -3.77
CA HIS A 218 12.53 12.02 -4.35
C HIS A 218 13.14 13.03 -3.37
N LYS A 219 12.33 13.65 -2.50
CA LYS A 219 12.85 14.50 -1.42
C LYS A 219 13.65 13.69 -0.39
N ALA A 220 13.21 12.48 -0.06
CA ALA A 220 13.87 11.60 0.90
C ALA A 220 15.16 10.97 0.33
N CYS A 221 15.18 10.69 -0.97
CA CYS A 221 16.26 9.99 -1.66
C CYS A 221 16.73 10.74 -2.92
N PRO A 222 17.29 11.97 -2.80
CA PRO A 222 17.56 12.84 -3.94
C PRO A 222 18.63 12.30 -4.92
N GLY A 223 19.51 11.39 -4.44
CA GLY A 223 20.53 10.73 -5.27
C GLY A 223 20.05 9.48 -6.01
N HIS A 224 18.79 9.07 -5.83
CA HIS A 224 18.24 7.83 -6.39
C HIS A 224 17.02 8.16 -7.25
N THR A 225 17.21 8.15 -8.57
CA THR A 225 16.20 8.62 -9.55
C THR A 225 15.36 7.50 -10.17
N GLY A 226 15.56 6.26 -9.76
CA GLY A 226 14.83 5.12 -10.33
C GLY A 226 13.41 5.02 -9.79
N ASP A 227 12.43 5.48 -10.59
CA ASP A 227 11.02 5.56 -10.19
C ASP A 227 10.02 4.93 -11.19
N TRP A 228 10.52 4.29 -12.25
CA TRP A 228 9.72 3.85 -13.41
C TRP A 228 8.59 2.88 -13.05
N TYR A 229 8.77 2.04 -12.03
CA TYR A 229 7.73 1.11 -11.58
C TYR A 229 6.65 1.79 -10.73
N PHE A 230 6.84 3.05 -10.33
CA PHE A 230 5.81 3.91 -9.72
C PHE A 230 5.16 4.83 -10.76
N THR A 231 5.98 5.45 -11.63
CA THR A 231 5.55 6.54 -12.54
C THR A 231 5.17 6.06 -13.94
N GLY A 232 5.68 4.90 -14.35
CA GLY A 232 5.56 4.36 -15.69
C GLY A 232 6.51 5.02 -16.69
N ASN A 233 7.41 5.89 -16.24
CA ASN A 233 8.40 6.59 -17.06
C ASN A 233 9.69 5.77 -17.13
N TYR A 234 9.74 4.81 -18.06
CA TYR A 234 10.92 3.95 -18.20
C TYR A 234 12.13 4.71 -18.76
N PRO A 235 13.34 4.51 -18.22
CA PRO A 235 14.55 5.16 -18.72
C PRO A 235 15.01 4.58 -20.07
N THR A 236 14.49 3.43 -20.50
CA THR A 236 14.82 2.83 -21.80
C THR A 236 13.57 2.46 -22.59
N PRO A 237 13.62 2.52 -23.94
CA PRO A 237 12.52 2.06 -24.79
C PRO A 237 12.15 0.58 -24.54
N GLY A 238 13.12 -0.23 -24.13
CA GLY A 238 12.88 -1.63 -23.75
C GLY A 238 11.90 -1.76 -22.58
N GLY A 239 11.92 -0.84 -21.62
CA GLY A 239 10.98 -0.81 -20.51
C GLY A 239 9.54 -0.59 -20.95
N ASN A 240 9.30 0.38 -21.84
CA ASN A 240 7.99 0.61 -22.47
C ASN A 240 7.47 -0.64 -23.19
N LYS A 241 8.36 -1.34 -23.93
CA LYS A 241 8.00 -2.59 -24.59
C LYS A 241 7.54 -3.65 -23.57
N VAL A 242 8.27 -3.80 -22.46
CA VAL A 242 7.96 -4.81 -21.43
C VAL A 242 6.62 -4.52 -20.76
N VAL A 243 6.35 -3.28 -20.35
CA VAL A 243 5.08 -2.94 -19.68
C VAL A 243 3.88 -3.13 -20.60
N ASN A 244 3.95 -2.68 -21.85
CA ASN A 244 2.87 -2.87 -22.81
C ASN A 244 2.66 -4.36 -23.12
N LYS A 245 3.74 -5.14 -23.27
CA LYS A 245 3.64 -6.59 -23.48
C LYS A 245 3.07 -7.31 -22.25
N SER A 246 3.41 -6.87 -21.04
CA SER A 246 2.85 -7.40 -19.79
C SER A 246 1.34 -7.12 -19.71
N PHE A 247 0.90 -5.95 -20.16
CA PHE A 247 -0.53 -5.62 -20.26
C PHE A 247 -1.27 -6.48 -21.30
N ILE A 248 -0.69 -6.68 -22.50
CA ILE A 248 -1.24 -7.60 -23.50
C ILE A 248 -1.40 -9.00 -22.90
N ASN A 249 -0.36 -9.52 -22.25
CA ASN A 249 -0.39 -10.84 -21.62
C ASN A 249 -1.48 -10.93 -20.54
N TYR A 250 -1.69 -9.86 -19.75
CA TYR A 250 -2.75 -9.79 -18.75
C TYR A 250 -4.14 -9.93 -19.39
N VAL A 251 -4.44 -9.13 -20.42
CA VAL A 251 -5.74 -9.15 -21.11
C VAL A 251 -5.98 -10.49 -21.82
N GLU A 252 -4.93 -11.09 -22.41
CA GLU A 252 -5.02 -12.39 -23.09
C GLU A 252 -4.99 -13.59 -22.12
N GLY A 253 -4.91 -13.38 -20.80
CA GLY A 253 -4.87 -14.45 -19.80
C GLY A 253 -3.56 -15.27 -19.83
N ILE A 254 -2.49 -14.73 -20.42
CA ILE A 254 -1.19 -15.40 -20.57
C ILE A 254 -0.34 -15.19 -19.32
N ASN A 255 -0.14 -16.26 -18.55
CA ASN A 255 0.65 -16.21 -17.32
C ASN A 255 2.18 -16.32 -17.54
N LYS A 256 2.75 -15.45 -18.39
CA LYS A 256 4.19 -15.43 -18.74
C LYS A 256 4.85 -14.08 -18.46
N ARG A 257 6.17 -14.09 -18.27
CA ARG A 257 6.98 -12.85 -18.24
C ARG A 257 6.94 -12.18 -19.61
N ALA A 258 7.09 -10.86 -19.62
CA ALA A 258 6.98 -10.03 -20.82
C ALA A 258 8.32 -9.80 -21.55
N TYR A 259 9.39 -10.48 -21.13
CA TYR A 259 10.73 -10.49 -21.71
C TYR A 259 11.34 -11.89 -21.65
#